data_AF-A0A3Q3FC98-F1
#
_entry.id   AF-A0A3Q3FC98-F1
#
_cell.length_a   1.000
_cell.length_b   1.000
_cell.length_c   1.000
_cell.angle_alpha   90.00
_cell.angle_beta   90.00
_cell.angle_gamma   90.00
#
_symmetry.space_group_name_H-M   'P 1'
#
loop_
_entity.id
_entity.type
_entity.pdbx_description
1 polymer ?
#
loop_
_entity_poly.entity_id
_entity_poly.type
_entity_poly.pdbx_seq_one_letter_code
_entity_poly.pdbx_strand_id
1 'polypeptide(L)'
;MTSLQLSAKEEMVEKLLDAAARGDLTQVSSLLSHVPSLINQKGDSGWTALICDKFSVNSSSQTAYDISKFWGHKTVSNLLGRTDEGCQRVLPGCDLQQQENYFSREMLERLSVKRSEAAWLEAKQRDPDSVYLLFSNLNPMVCSSDQDQSEGGESRLCRFSIEAVEDLLQKPHTVLIFLGVEKRKGPSSPPEATREPPAWFAINTDEDAAELLKRSREKNCCFTKMAHRDLLKFSEEEAGVVAQARSVLAWHSRYSFCPTCGSSTNMEDGGYKRRCLNSDCRSLKGVHNTCYPRVGAVLLRGRRGRSGPAEGEEGGGGERRDPAEGEEGGGAVLLRGRRGRSGPAEGEEGGGGERRILLRGRRGEEGSC
;
A
#
# COMPACT_ATOMS: atom_id res chain seq x y z
N MET A 1 -13.12 29.65 -33.38
CA MET A 1 -11.86 28.87 -33.29
C MET A 1 -11.92 27.78 -34.33
N THR A 2 -10.91 27.70 -35.19
CA THR A 2 -10.86 26.87 -36.39
C THR A 2 -10.87 25.39 -36.02
N SER A 3 -12.01 24.72 -36.24
CA SER A 3 -12.13 23.27 -36.27
C SER A 3 -11.24 22.75 -37.40
N LEU A 4 -10.06 22.22 -37.08
CA LEU A 4 -9.29 21.42 -38.03
C LEU A 4 -10.17 20.19 -38.31
N GLN A 5 -10.72 20.10 -39.53
CA GLN A 5 -11.40 18.89 -39.98
C GLN A 5 -10.37 17.77 -39.97
N LEU A 6 -10.58 16.76 -39.13
CA LEU A 6 -9.80 15.53 -39.19
C LEU A 6 -9.94 14.97 -40.61
N SER A 7 -8.81 14.64 -41.21
CA SER A 7 -8.81 13.94 -42.49
C SER A 7 -9.53 12.60 -42.32
N ALA A 8 -10.14 12.11 -43.40
CA ALA A 8 -10.80 10.79 -43.40
C ALA A 8 -9.88 9.67 -42.88
N LYS A 9 -8.55 9.85 -43.03
CA LYS A 9 -7.54 8.94 -42.51
C LYS A 9 -7.39 9.03 -40.99
N GLU A 10 -7.32 10.23 -40.42
CA GLU A 10 -7.22 10.44 -38.97
C GLU A 10 -8.47 9.93 -38.24
N GLU A 11 -9.66 10.15 -38.80
CA GLU A 11 -10.91 9.59 -38.23
C GLU A 11 -10.91 8.05 -38.19
N MET A 12 -10.29 7.40 -39.18
CA MET A 12 -10.16 5.95 -39.19
C MET A 12 -9.12 5.44 -38.18
N VAL A 13 -8.05 6.21 -37.93
CA VAL A 13 -7.06 5.90 -36.88
C VAL A 13 -7.72 5.98 -35.51
N GLU A 14 -8.46 7.05 -35.22
CA GLU A 14 -9.18 7.21 -33.95
C GLU A 14 -10.19 6.09 -33.71
N LYS A 15 -10.98 5.72 -34.73
CA LYS A 15 -11.91 4.58 -34.64
C LYS A 15 -11.20 3.27 -34.35
N LEU A 16 -10.02 3.04 -34.95
CA LEU A 16 -9.21 1.85 -34.71
C LEU A 16 -8.65 1.83 -33.28
N LEU A 17 -8.12 2.96 -32.79
CA LEU A 17 -7.58 3.10 -31.43
C LEU A 17 -8.67 2.88 -30.38
N ASP A 18 -9.84 3.47 -30.59
CA ASP A 18 -11.00 3.36 -29.70
C ASP A 18 -11.58 1.93 -29.68
N ALA A 19 -11.64 1.26 -30.83
CA ALA A 19 -11.99 -0.16 -30.91
C ALA A 19 -10.96 -1.07 -30.21
N ALA A 20 -9.66 -0.78 -30.36
CA ALA A 20 -8.58 -1.51 -29.70
C ALA A 20 -8.60 -1.31 -28.17
N ALA A 21 -8.82 -0.07 -27.69
CA ALA A 21 -8.93 0.25 -26.27
C ALA A 21 -10.11 -0.44 -25.58
N ARG A 22 -11.20 -0.70 -26.31
CA ARG A 22 -12.36 -1.47 -25.83
C ARG A 22 -12.21 -2.98 -25.97
N GLY A 23 -11.21 -3.46 -26.70
CA GLY A 23 -11.04 -4.89 -27.00
C GLY A 23 -12.08 -5.43 -28.00
N ASP A 24 -12.66 -4.58 -28.86
CA ASP A 24 -13.61 -5.01 -29.89
C ASP A 24 -12.87 -5.63 -31.08
N LEU A 25 -12.63 -6.94 -30.98
CA LEU A 25 -11.95 -7.72 -32.01
C LEU A 25 -12.63 -7.60 -33.38
N THR A 26 -13.97 -7.53 -33.42
CA THR A 26 -14.71 -7.52 -34.69
C THR A 26 -14.48 -6.24 -35.48
N GLN A 27 -14.54 -5.09 -34.79
CA GLN A 27 -14.27 -3.79 -35.40
C GLN A 27 -12.80 -3.64 -35.77
N VAL A 28 -11.88 -4.08 -34.91
CA VAL A 28 -10.43 -4.02 -35.20
C VAL A 28 -10.09 -4.87 -36.43
N SER A 29 -10.55 -6.12 -36.49
CA SER A 29 -10.32 -6.99 -37.64
C SER A 29 -10.93 -6.43 -38.93
N SER A 30 -12.13 -5.86 -38.86
CA SER A 30 -12.77 -5.23 -40.01
C SER A 30 -12.00 -4.00 -40.49
N LEU A 31 -11.54 -3.12 -39.59
CA LEU A 31 -10.80 -1.92 -39.97
C LEU A 31 -9.44 -2.27 -40.57
N LEU A 32 -8.73 -3.24 -39.99
CA LEU A 32 -7.43 -3.70 -40.48
C LEU A 32 -7.53 -4.47 -41.80
N SER A 33 -8.63 -5.18 -42.06
CA SER A 33 -8.82 -5.88 -43.34
C SER A 33 -9.04 -4.91 -44.51
N HIS A 34 -9.66 -3.75 -44.24
CA HIS A 34 -9.91 -2.73 -45.27
C HIS A 34 -8.69 -1.82 -45.45
N VAL A 35 -8.00 -1.45 -44.38
CA VAL A 35 -6.85 -0.54 -44.43
C VAL A 35 -5.72 -1.00 -43.50
N PRO A 36 -4.84 -1.92 -43.97
CA PRO A 36 -3.74 -2.45 -43.15
C PRO A 36 -2.71 -1.39 -42.72
N SER A 37 -2.60 -0.28 -43.46
CA SER A 37 -1.66 0.80 -43.18
C SER A 37 -1.99 1.62 -41.91
N LEU A 38 -3.15 1.36 -41.29
CA LEU A 38 -3.55 1.98 -40.03
C LEU A 38 -2.83 1.40 -38.80
N ILE A 39 -2.26 0.20 -38.90
CA ILE A 39 -1.76 -0.55 -37.74
C ILE A 39 -0.63 0.18 -36.97
N ASN A 40 0.21 0.95 -37.67
CA ASN A 40 1.32 1.70 -37.11
C ASN A 40 1.09 3.22 -37.10
N GLN A 41 -0.13 3.68 -37.42
CA GLN A 41 -0.45 5.10 -37.32
C GLN A 41 -0.55 5.50 -35.85
N LYS A 42 0.04 6.65 -35.51
CA LYS A 42 -0.11 7.24 -34.18
C LYS A 42 -1.34 8.15 -34.18
N GLY A 43 -2.19 8.04 -33.16
CA GLY A 43 -3.21 9.05 -32.87
C GLY A 43 -2.59 10.31 -32.26
N ASP A 44 -3.42 11.29 -31.93
CA ASP A 44 -2.99 12.61 -31.45
C ASP A 44 -2.20 12.55 -30.13
N SER A 45 -2.46 11.52 -29.32
CA SER A 45 -1.79 11.20 -28.05
C SER A 45 -0.53 10.33 -28.24
N GLY A 46 -0.12 10.07 -29.48
CA GLY A 46 1.07 9.29 -29.82
C GLY A 46 0.89 7.77 -29.74
N TRP A 47 -0.34 7.28 -29.58
CA TRP A 47 -0.67 5.85 -29.45
C TRP A 47 -0.84 5.13 -30.77
N THR A 48 -0.39 3.88 -30.86
CA THR A 48 -0.73 2.95 -31.95
C THR A 48 -1.74 1.89 -31.48
N ALA A 49 -2.60 1.40 -32.38
CA ALA A 49 -3.68 0.46 -32.06
C ALA A 49 -3.17 -0.93 -31.68
N LEU A 50 -2.06 -1.33 -32.29
CA LEU A 50 -1.25 -2.43 -31.83
C LEU A 50 0.09 -1.84 -31.46
N ILE A 51 0.51 -2.07 -30.22
CA ILE A 51 1.86 -1.73 -29.78
C ILE A 51 2.81 -2.86 -30.27
N CYS A 52 2.77 -3.11 -31.57
CA CYS A 52 3.56 -4.11 -32.28
C CYS A 52 5.04 -3.75 -32.27
N ASP A 53 5.33 -2.45 -32.33
CA ASP A 53 6.68 -1.95 -32.11
C ASP A 53 6.90 -1.80 -30.59
N LYS A 54 7.60 -2.78 -30.02
CA LYS A 54 7.95 -2.86 -28.59
C LYS A 54 8.72 -1.63 -28.10
N PHE A 55 9.35 -0.90 -29.01
CA PHE A 55 10.21 0.25 -28.71
C PHE A 55 9.52 1.59 -28.95
N SER A 56 8.30 1.59 -29.50
CA SER A 56 7.57 2.83 -29.71
C SER A 56 7.10 3.39 -28.37
N VAL A 57 7.40 4.68 -28.16
CA VAL A 57 6.94 5.43 -26.99
C VAL A 57 5.82 6.40 -27.36
N ASN A 58 4.93 6.63 -26.40
CA ASN A 58 3.91 7.67 -26.45
C ASN A 58 4.50 9.05 -26.10
N SER A 59 3.65 10.09 -26.06
CA SER A 59 4.03 11.45 -25.66
C SER A 59 4.51 11.58 -24.20
N SER A 60 4.27 10.56 -23.37
CA SER A 60 4.74 10.47 -21.98
C SER A 60 5.98 9.57 -21.83
N SER A 61 6.66 9.23 -22.93
CA SER A 61 7.85 8.38 -22.95
C SER A 61 7.66 6.96 -22.38
N GLN A 62 6.44 6.42 -22.47
CA GLN A 62 6.10 5.08 -22.01
C GLN A 62 5.98 4.11 -23.18
N THR A 63 6.55 2.91 -23.02
CA THR A 63 6.38 1.80 -23.98
C THR A 63 5.13 0.98 -23.66
N ALA A 64 4.72 0.15 -24.62
CA ALA A 64 3.74 -0.92 -24.44
C ALA A 64 3.93 -1.72 -23.14
N TYR A 65 5.20 -2.04 -22.87
CA TYR A 65 5.60 -2.89 -21.79
C TYR A 65 5.41 -2.17 -20.46
N ASP A 66 5.78 -0.90 -20.37
CA ASP A 66 5.64 -0.10 -19.15
C ASP A 66 4.17 0.04 -18.74
N ILE A 67 3.29 0.25 -19.72
CA ILE A 67 1.85 0.40 -19.50
C ILE A 67 1.24 -0.94 -19.11
N SER A 68 1.54 -2.01 -19.85
CA SER A 68 1.04 -3.34 -19.50
C SER A 68 1.54 -3.80 -18.13
N LYS A 69 2.77 -3.46 -17.73
CA LYS A 69 3.31 -3.71 -16.39
C LYS A 69 2.59 -2.86 -15.34
N PHE A 70 2.42 -1.56 -15.58
CA PHE A 70 1.76 -0.62 -14.66
C PHE A 70 0.29 -0.96 -14.40
N TRP A 71 -0.46 -1.29 -15.45
CA TRP A 71 -1.88 -1.69 -15.35
C TRP A 71 -2.07 -3.17 -14.99
N GLY A 72 -0.98 -3.92 -14.76
CA GLY A 72 -1.03 -5.30 -14.31
C GLY A 72 -1.47 -6.32 -15.36
N HIS A 73 -1.37 -5.99 -16.65
CA HIS A 73 -1.64 -6.89 -17.77
C HIS A 73 -0.45 -7.86 -18.00
N LYS A 74 -0.23 -8.81 -17.08
CA LYS A 74 0.89 -9.77 -17.10
C LYS A 74 1.05 -10.52 -18.43
N THR A 75 -0.05 -10.99 -19.03
CA THR A 75 0.01 -11.72 -20.31
C THR A 75 0.61 -10.86 -21.42
N VAL A 76 0.19 -9.60 -21.47
CA VAL A 76 0.65 -8.62 -22.45
C VAL A 76 2.07 -8.16 -22.13
N SER A 77 2.37 -7.90 -20.85
CA SER A 77 3.72 -7.54 -20.38
C SER A 77 4.74 -8.66 -20.65
N ASN A 78 4.40 -9.91 -20.39
CA ASN A 78 5.23 -11.07 -20.70
C ASN A 78 5.38 -11.27 -22.21
N LEU A 79 4.34 -11.02 -22.99
CA LEU A 79 4.40 -11.09 -24.47
C LEU A 79 5.33 -10.01 -25.03
N LEU A 80 5.27 -8.80 -24.47
CA LEU A 80 6.06 -7.65 -24.91
C LEU A 80 7.52 -7.72 -24.43
N GLY A 81 7.76 -8.25 -23.22
CA GLY A 81 9.09 -8.39 -22.62
C GLY A 81 9.92 -9.58 -23.11
N ARG A 82 9.32 -10.54 -23.84
CA ARG A 82 10.05 -11.68 -24.45
C ARG A 82 10.85 -11.20 -25.67
N THR A 83 12.18 -11.22 -25.59
CA THR A 83 13.08 -10.82 -26.69
C THR A 83 13.59 -11.96 -27.57
N ASP A 84 13.25 -13.24 -27.34
CA ASP A 84 13.70 -14.29 -28.25
C ASP A 84 12.77 -15.52 -28.33
N GLU A 85 12.66 -16.01 -29.58
CA GLU A 85 12.28 -17.33 -30.11
C GLU A 85 11.52 -18.31 -29.19
N GLY A 86 10.23 -18.53 -29.51
CA GLY A 86 9.48 -19.66 -28.95
C GLY A 86 7.99 -19.39 -28.78
N CYS A 87 7.24 -19.48 -29.87
CA CYS A 87 5.78 -19.43 -29.84
C CYS A 87 5.22 -20.71 -29.17
N GLN A 88 5.14 -20.73 -27.83
CA GLN A 88 4.48 -21.80 -27.08
C GLN A 88 3.24 -21.30 -26.34
N ARG A 89 2.09 -21.71 -26.90
CA ARG A 89 0.72 -21.87 -26.36
C ARG A 89 0.03 -20.66 -25.71
N VAL A 90 -1.03 -20.21 -26.38
CA VAL A 90 -1.93 -19.09 -26.06
C VAL A 90 -3.15 -19.50 -25.21
N LEU A 91 -3.23 -20.74 -24.68
CA LEU A 91 -4.38 -21.19 -23.87
C LEU A 91 -3.97 -22.00 -22.61
N PRO A 92 -4.78 -21.93 -21.53
CA PRO A 92 -4.31 -21.90 -20.15
C PRO A 92 -4.01 -23.29 -19.57
N GLY A 93 -2.77 -23.50 -19.15
CA GLY A 93 -2.42 -24.49 -18.13
C GLY A 93 -2.46 -23.84 -16.76
N CYS A 94 -3.02 -24.53 -15.77
CA CYS A 94 -3.15 -24.10 -14.38
C CYS A 94 -1.84 -23.60 -13.78
N ASP A 95 -1.65 -22.28 -13.79
CA ASP A 95 -0.97 -21.54 -12.72
C ASP A 95 -1.69 -20.20 -12.59
N LEU A 96 -2.80 -20.22 -11.85
CA LEU A 96 -3.41 -19.02 -11.29
C LEU A 96 -2.41 -18.48 -10.26
N GLN A 97 -1.32 -17.84 -10.70
CA GLN A 97 -0.63 -16.89 -9.84
C GLN A 97 -1.59 -15.74 -9.59
N GLN A 98 -2.36 -15.89 -8.52
CA GLN A 98 -3.31 -14.94 -7.99
C GLN A 98 -2.68 -13.54 -8.05
N GLN A 99 -3.33 -12.63 -8.80
CA GLN A 99 -2.85 -11.26 -8.93
C GLN A 99 -3.08 -10.58 -7.58
N GLU A 100 -2.01 -10.49 -6.78
CA GLU A 100 -2.04 -9.91 -5.44
C GLU A 100 -1.66 -8.42 -5.52
N ASN A 101 -2.24 -7.60 -4.64
CA ASN A 101 -1.77 -6.22 -4.52
C ASN A 101 -0.31 -6.22 -4.05
N TYR A 102 0.46 -5.20 -4.42
CA TYR A 102 1.90 -5.09 -4.11
C TYR A 102 2.24 -5.32 -2.63
N PHE A 103 1.41 -4.84 -1.70
CA PHE A 103 1.57 -5.01 -0.24
C PHE A 103 0.83 -6.23 0.33
N SER A 104 0.25 -7.08 -0.51
CA SER A 104 -0.56 -8.24 -0.09
C SER A 104 0.15 -9.57 -0.31
N ARG A 105 1.33 -9.58 -0.92
CA ARG A 105 2.06 -10.81 -1.20
C ARG A 105 2.55 -11.46 0.09
N GLU A 106 2.15 -12.70 0.31
CA GLU A 106 2.43 -13.40 1.56
C GLU A 106 3.68 -14.28 1.47
N MET A 107 4.82 -13.75 1.92
CA MET A 107 6.08 -14.49 2.11
C MET A 107 6.03 -15.44 3.32
N LEU A 108 5.27 -15.07 4.36
CA LEU A 108 5.21 -15.77 5.63
C LEU A 108 3.87 -16.49 5.80
N GLU A 109 3.89 -17.69 6.37
CA GLU A 109 2.71 -18.31 6.95
C GLU A 109 2.45 -17.70 8.33
N ARG A 110 1.33 -16.99 8.46
CA ARG A 110 1.02 -16.17 9.65
C ARG A 110 0.85 -16.96 10.96
N LEU A 111 0.62 -18.27 10.86
CA LEU A 111 0.39 -19.22 11.97
C LEU A 111 -0.43 -18.61 13.12
N SER A 112 -1.62 -18.09 12.81
CA SER A 112 -2.43 -17.35 13.79
C SER A 112 -2.80 -18.18 15.02
N VAL A 113 -2.95 -19.49 14.87
CA VAL A 113 -3.25 -20.44 15.97
C VAL A 113 -2.14 -20.45 17.03
N LYS A 114 -0.88 -20.26 16.62
CA LYS A 114 0.28 -20.27 17.51
C LYS A 114 0.47 -19.00 18.32
N ARG A 115 -0.27 -17.93 18.01
CA ARG A 115 -0.14 -16.63 18.67
C ARG A 115 -0.52 -16.66 20.15
N SER A 116 -1.48 -17.49 20.52
CA SER A 116 -1.93 -17.63 21.92
C SER A 116 -1.05 -18.58 22.74
N GLU A 117 -0.12 -19.31 22.11
CA GLU A 117 0.78 -20.27 22.76
C GLU A 117 2.07 -19.56 23.22
N ALA A 118 2.05 -18.99 24.43
CA ALA A 118 3.19 -18.23 24.97
C ALA A 118 4.51 -19.04 25.00
N ALA A 119 4.46 -20.30 25.46
CA ALA A 119 5.64 -21.16 25.52
C ALA A 119 6.26 -21.42 24.14
N TRP A 120 5.44 -21.54 23.09
CA TRP A 120 5.92 -21.72 21.73
C TRP A 120 6.58 -20.45 21.19
N LEU A 121 5.98 -19.27 21.45
CA LEU A 121 6.55 -17.99 21.07
C LEU A 121 7.89 -17.74 21.77
N GLU A 122 8.00 -18.02 23.07
CA GLU A 122 9.25 -17.88 23.83
C GLU A 122 10.33 -18.87 23.37
N ALA A 123 9.95 -20.08 22.96
CA ALA A 123 10.89 -21.02 22.35
C ALA A 123 11.42 -20.48 21.02
N LYS A 124 10.53 -19.96 20.16
CA LYS A 124 10.92 -19.36 18.87
C LYS A 124 11.70 -18.06 19.03
N GLN A 125 11.46 -17.26 20.06
CA GLN A 125 12.27 -16.08 20.31
C GLN A 125 13.73 -16.42 20.62
N ARG A 126 13.97 -17.54 21.32
CA ARG A 126 15.31 -18.03 21.67
C ARG A 126 15.97 -18.87 20.58
N ASP A 127 15.25 -19.17 19.49
CA ASP A 127 15.75 -19.95 18.38
C ASP A 127 16.75 -19.11 17.56
N PRO A 128 18.00 -19.58 17.35
CA PRO A 128 19.00 -18.84 16.58
C PRO A 128 18.62 -18.67 15.11
N ASP A 129 17.74 -19.53 14.57
CA ASP A 129 17.27 -19.43 13.19
C ASP A 129 16.17 -18.36 13.03
N SER A 130 15.64 -17.79 14.12
CA SER A 130 14.61 -16.74 14.07
C SER A 130 15.13 -15.40 13.56
N VAL A 131 14.30 -14.73 12.76
CA VAL A 131 14.59 -13.48 12.08
C VAL A 131 13.87 -12.32 12.76
N TYR A 132 14.62 -11.27 13.07
CA TYR A 132 14.11 -10.04 13.67
C TYR A 132 14.27 -8.87 12.69
N LEU A 133 13.18 -8.11 12.54
CA LEU A 133 13.15 -6.86 11.78
C LEU A 133 13.08 -5.67 12.75
N LEU A 134 13.99 -4.72 12.60
CA LEU A 134 14.04 -3.52 13.44
C LEU A 134 13.27 -2.37 12.80
N PHE A 135 12.42 -1.73 13.60
CA PHE A 135 11.69 -0.53 13.27
C PHE A 135 12.04 0.58 14.26
N SER A 136 12.27 1.79 13.73
CA SER A 136 12.39 3.02 14.51
C SER A 136 11.33 4.00 14.01
N ASN A 137 10.46 4.46 14.91
CA ASN A 137 9.33 5.33 14.57
C ASN A 137 8.48 4.79 13.39
N LEU A 138 8.21 3.47 13.38
CA LEU A 138 7.47 2.76 12.31
C LEU A 138 8.17 2.69 10.94
N ASN A 139 9.43 3.09 10.86
CA ASN A 139 10.24 2.97 9.65
C ASN A 139 11.13 1.72 9.77
N PRO A 140 11.09 0.78 8.80
CA PRO A 140 11.97 -0.38 8.81
C PRO A 140 13.42 0.01 8.55
N MET A 141 14.35 -0.74 9.13
CA MET A 141 15.75 -0.68 8.75
C MET A 141 15.97 -1.40 7.42
N VAL A 142 16.63 -0.71 6.48
CA VAL A 142 16.91 -1.20 5.13
C VAL A 142 18.38 -1.10 4.80
N CYS A 143 18.79 -1.97 3.91
CA CYS A 143 20.14 -2.15 3.44
C CYS A 143 20.12 -1.88 1.92
N SER A 144 20.96 -0.97 1.42
CA SER A 144 21.09 -0.71 -0.03
C SER A 144 22.32 -1.39 -0.61
N SER A 145 22.16 -2.09 -1.74
CA SER A 145 23.31 -2.64 -2.47
C SER A 145 24.15 -1.52 -3.08
N ASP A 146 25.47 -1.56 -2.85
CA ASP A 146 26.47 -0.55 -3.21
C ASP A 146 26.69 -0.29 -4.72
N GLN A 147 25.85 -0.84 -5.61
CA GLN A 147 26.11 -0.80 -7.07
C GLN A 147 25.22 0.12 -7.90
N ASP A 148 24.22 0.79 -7.34
CA ASP A 148 23.42 1.74 -8.11
C ASP A 148 22.93 2.91 -7.26
N GLN A 149 23.63 4.05 -7.33
CA GLN A 149 23.05 5.37 -7.01
C GLN A 149 22.09 5.85 -8.11
N SER A 150 21.66 4.95 -8.99
CA SER A 150 20.53 5.15 -9.89
C SER A 150 19.25 5.19 -9.05
N GLU A 151 18.33 6.13 -9.31
CA GLU A 151 17.08 6.38 -8.56
C GLU A 151 16.06 5.19 -8.52
N GLY A 152 16.49 3.97 -8.87
CA GLY A 152 15.69 2.74 -8.95
C GLY A 152 16.27 1.52 -8.22
N GLY A 153 17.25 1.67 -7.33
CA GLY A 153 17.82 0.55 -6.56
C GLY A 153 16.79 -0.12 -5.62
N GLU A 154 16.66 -1.45 -5.71
CA GLU A 154 15.82 -2.24 -4.80
C GLU A 154 16.36 -2.18 -3.36
N SER A 155 15.50 -1.79 -2.43
CA SER A 155 15.83 -1.77 -1.00
C SER A 155 15.53 -3.13 -0.38
N ARG A 156 16.47 -3.67 0.42
CA ARG A 156 16.30 -4.95 1.12
C ARG A 156 16.14 -4.72 2.62
N LEU A 157 15.34 -5.57 3.27
CA LEU A 157 15.22 -5.54 4.73
C LEU A 157 16.46 -6.08 5.41
N CYS A 158 16.98 -5.34 6.39
CA CYS A 158 18.05 -5.85 7.24
C CYS A 158 17.46 -6.87 8.24
N ARG A 159 18.11 -8.03 8.36
CA ARG A 159 17.64 -9.18 9.14
C ARG A 159 18.60 -9.45 10.29
N PHE A 160 18.06 -9.60 11.49
CA PHE A 160 18.85 -9.80 12.71
C PHE A 160 18.54 -11.16 13.35
N SER A 161 19.54 -11.76 14.00
CA SER A 161 19.37 -12.91 14.89
C SER A 161 19.08 -12.45 16.32
N ILE A 162 18.66 -13.37 17.18
CA ILE A 162 18.40 -13.11 18.60
C ILE A 162 19.60 -12.45 19.31
N GLU A 163 20.82 -12.91 19.04
CA GLU A 163 22.06 -12.38 19.65
C GLU A 163 22.24 -10.86 19.43
N ALA A 164 21.75 -10.34 18.31
CA ALA A 164 21.89 -8.92 17.96
C ALA A 164 20.80 -8.02 18.59
N VAL A 165 19.73 -8.61 19.12
CA VAL A 165 18.54 -7.88 19.60
C VAL A 165 18.12 -8.24 21.02
N GLU A 166 18.77 -9.19 21.68
CA GLU A 166 18.40 -9.70 23.00
C GLU A 166 18.30 -8.59 24.06
N ASP A 167 19.21 -7.61 24.05
CA ASP A 167 19.17 -6.48 24.97
C ASP A 167 17.98 -5.53 24.69
N LEU A 168 17.54 -5.42 23.43
CA LEU A 168 16.36 -4.62 23.08
C LEU A 168 15.08 -5.25 23.64
N LEU A 169 15.00 -6.58 23.68
CA LEU A 169 13.85 -7.30 24.23
C LEU A 169 13.68 -7.07 25.74
N GLN A 170 14.77 -6.75 26.44
CA GLN A 170 14.75 -6.46 27.88
C GLN A 170 14.39 -5.00 28.19
N LYS A 171 14.42 -4.10 27.20
CA LYS A 171 14.17 -2.68 27.42
C LYS A 171 12.69 -2.38 27.65
N PRO A 172 12.38 -1.45 28.56
CA PRO A 172 11.01 -0.95 28.71
C PRO A 172 10.60 -0.22 27.40
N HIS A 173 9.32 -0.29 27.05
CA HIS A 173 8.74 0.32 25.84
C HIS A 173 9.07 -0.36 24.50
N THR A 174 9.88 -1.42 24.49
CA THR A 174 10.04 -2.25 23.29
C THR A 174 8.75 -3.02 22.97
N VAL A 175 8.29 -2.89 21.73
CA VAL A 175 7.15 -3.63 21.20
C VAL A 175 7.65 -4.74 20.29
N LEU A 176 7.40 -6.00 20.68
CA LEU A 176 7.69 -7.18 19.89
C LEU A 176 6.39 -7.77 19.33
N ILE A 177 6.36 -8.04 18.03
CA ILE A 177 5.24 -8.71 17.36
C ILE A 177 5.72 -9.91 16.55
N PHE A 178 4.92 -10.98 16.51
CA PHE A 178 5.17 -12.16 15.69
C PHE A 178 4.59 -11.98 14.28
N LEU A 179 5.37 -12.22 13.23
CA LEU A 179 4.92 -12.02 11.85
C LEU A 179 4.41 -13.31 11.23
N GLY A 180 5.09 -14.43 11.50
CA GLY A 180 4.81 -15.75 10.94
C GLY A 180 6.07 -16.60 10.85
N VAL A 181 5.99 -17.70 10.11
CA VAL A 181 7.15 -18.51 9.71
C VAL A 181 7.34 -18.46 8.21
N GLU A 182 8.56 -18.60 7.72
CA GLU A 182 8.83 -18.57 6.28
C GLU A 182 8.13 -19.72 5.55
N LYS A 183 7.45 -19.42 4.44
CA LYS A 183 6.82 -20.46 3.62
C LYS A 183 7.90 -21.32 2.96
N ARG A 184 7.78 -22.64 3.07
CA ARG A 184 8.63 -23.56 2.30
C ARG A 184 8.36 -23.36 0.80
N LYS A 185 9.38 -23.02 0.02
CA LYS A 185 9.27 -23.05 -1.45
C LYS A 185 8.93 -24.49 -1.87
N GLY A 186 8.06 -24.62 -2.87
CA GLY A 186 7.40 -25.88 -3.25
C GLY A 186 8.34 -27.06 -3.60
N PRO A 187 7.80 -28.21 -4.04
CA PRO A 187 8.47 -29.51 -4.11
C PRO A 187 9.67 -29.63 -5.08
N SER A 188 10.17 -28.53 -5.63
CA SER A 188 11.33 -28.46 -6.53
C SER A 188 12.67 -28.28 -5.81
N SER A 189 12.70 -28.04 -4.50
CA SER A 189 13.93 -28.14 -3.71
C SER A 189 14.13 -29.59 -3.26
N PRO A 190 15.37 -30.13 -3.30
CA PRO A 190 15.66 -31.43 -2.73
C PRO A 190 15.21 -31.46 -1.26
N PRO A 191 14.92 -32.64 -0.69
CA PRO A 191 14.56 -32.81 0.72
C PRO A 191 15.79 -32.57 1.63
N GLU A 192 16.41 -31.40 1.51
CA GLU A 192 17.44 -30.89 2.41
C GLU A 192 16.80 -29.83 3.30
N ALA A 193 16.12 -30.32 4.34
CA ALA A 193 16.42 -30.00 5.73
C ALA A 193 15.27 -30.46 6.62
N THR A 194 15.59 -31.30 7.60
CA THR A 194 14.75 -31.60 8.78
C THR A 194 14.51 -30.39 9.68
N ARG A 195 14.99 -29.20 9.30
CA ARG A 195 14.81 -27.94 10.04
C ARG A 195 13.42 -27.35 9.83
N GLU A 196 12.84 -26.87 10.91
CA GLU A 196 11.63 -26.06 10.86
C GLU A 196 11.93 -24.72 10.18
N PRO A 197 10.98 -24.14 9.43
CA PRO A 197 11.17 -22.83 8.82
C PRO A 197 11.37 -21.75 9.91
N PRO A 198 12.20 -20.74 9.64
CA PRO A 198 12.51 -19.70 10.62
C PRO A 198 11.27 -18.88 10.97
N ALA A 199 11.12 -18.52 12.24
CA ALA A 199 10.08 -17.60 12.72
C ALA A 199 10.54 -16.16 12.57
N TRP A 200 9.62 -15.28 12.17
CA TRP A 200 9.88 -13.87 11.92
C TRP A 200 9.17 -13.00 12.95
N PHE A 201 9.89 -12.01 13.46
CA PHE A 201 9.41 -11.04 14.42
C PHE A 201 9.74 -9.62 13.97
N ALA A 202 8.93 -8.65 14.41
CA ALA A 202 9.26 -7.23 14.28
C ALA A 202 9.35 -6.58 15.66
N ILE A 203 10.38 -5.74 15.82
CA ILE A 203 10.69 -4.99 17.02
C ILE A 203 10.54 -3.51 16.69
N ASN A 204 9.74 -2.78 17.47
CA ASN A 204 9.76 -1.32 17.49
C ASN A 204 10.25 -0.85 18.85
N THR A 205 11.22 0.05 18.85
CA THR A 205 11.81 0.61 20.07
C THR A 205 11.96 2.12 19.93
N ASP A 206 12.00 2.81 21.06
CA ASP A 206 12.22 4.27 21.15
C ASP A 206 13.73 4.61 21.25
N GLU A 207 14.61 3.62 21.12
CA GLU A 207 16.06 3.81 21.09
C GLU A 207 16.51 4.67 19.91
N ASP A 208 17.65 5.35 20.10
CA ASP A 208 18.23 6.21 19.08
C ASP A 208 18.56 5.43 17.80
N ALA A 209 18.15 5.99 16.66
CA ALA A 209 18.33 5.35 15.37
C ALA A 209 19.81 5.12 15.03
N ALA A 210 20.73 6.01 15.44
CA ALA A 210 22.16 5.83 15.18
C ALA A 210 22.73 4.66 15.98
N GLU A 211 22.22 4.40 17.18
CA GLU A 211 22.61 3.24 17.99
C GLU A 211 22.11 1.93 17.38
N LEU A 212 20.87 1.92 16.88
CA LEU A 212 20.33 0.75 16.17
C LEU A 212 21.12 0.43 14.90
N LEU A 213 21.60 1.44 14.17
CA LEU A 213 22.39 1.25 12.96
C LEU A 213 23.75 0.58 13.22
N LYS A 214 24.39 0.84 14.37
CA LYS A 214 25.67 0.20 14.75
C LYS A 214 25.56 -1.32 14.88
N ARG A 215 24.35 -1.85 15.10
CA ARG A 215 24.08 -3.29 15.22
C ARG A 215 24.13 -3.99 13.89
N SER A 216 23.93 -3.25 12.80
CA SER A 216 24.03 -3.85 11.49
C SER A 216 25.50 -4.15 11.16
N ARG A 217 25.71 -5.33 10.58
CA ARG A 217 27.02 -5.73 10.03
C ARG A 217 27.26 -5.11 8.65
N GLU A 218 26.21 -4.58 8.02
CA GLU A 218 26.25 -4.02 6.67
C GLU A 218 26.56 -2.52 6.70
N LYS A 219 27.40 -2.06 5.76
CA LYS A 219 27.92 -0.68 5.75
C LYS A 219 26.89 0.38 5.33
N ASN A 220 25.81 -0.03 4.67
CA ASN A 220 24.81 0.86 4.07
C ASN A 220 23.40 0.67 4.64
N CYS A 221 23.31 0.61 5.96
CA CYS A 221 22.01 0.54 6.63
C CYS A 221 21.47 1.93 6.90
N CYS A 222 20.19 2.11 6.64
CA CYS A 222 19.47 3.30 7.05
C CYS A 222 18.03 2.94 7.39
N PHE A 223 17.34 3.82 8.12
CA PHE A 223 15.90 3.75 8.24
C PHE A 223 15.27 4.53 7.08
N THR A 224 14.18 4.01 6.52
CA THR A 224 13.44 4.71 5.46
C THR A 224 12.96 6.08 5.96
N LYS A 225 13.12 7.13 5.14
CA LYS A 225 12.81 8.51 5.54
C LYS A 225 11.42 8.94 5.06
N MET A 226 11.04 8.54 3.85
CA MET A 226 9.74 8.83 3.27
C MET A 226 8.85 7.59 3.35
N ALA A 227 8.15 7.45 4.48
CA ALA A 227 7.44 6.23 4.89
C ALA A 227 6.35 5.71 3.92
N HIS A 228 6.05 6.40 2.83
CA HIS A 228 5.09 5.95 1.81
C HIS A 228 5.73 5.69 0.45
N ARG A 229 6.71 6.50 0.01
CA ARG A 229 7.40 6.30 -1.27
C ARG A 229 8.49 5.24 -1.18
N ASP A 230 9.26 5.24 -0.09
CA ASP A 230 10.36 4.28 0.09
C ASP A 230 9.84 2.84 0.22
N LEU A 231 8.61 2.65 0.69
CA LEU A 231 7.99 1.32 0.77
C LEU A 231 7.70 0.69 -0.59
N LEU A 232 7.70 1.46 -1.67
CA LEU A 232 7.54 0.95 -3.05
C LEU A 232 8.87 0.50 -3.67
N LYS A 233 9.99 0.63 -2.95
CA LYS A 233 11.32 0.19 -3.38
C LYS A 233 11.66 -1.24 -2.96
N PHE A 234 10.77 -1.90 -2.21
CA PHE A 234 10.96 -3.29 -1.80
C PHE A 234 10.55 -4.26 -2.92
N SER A 235 10.95 -5.52 -2.79
CA SER A 235 10.25 -6.59 -3.51
C SER A 235 8.81 -6.72 -2.99
N GLU A 236 7.88 -7.23 -3.80
CA GLU A 236 6.49 -7.48 -3.36
C GLU A 236 6.42 -8.34 -2.08
N GLU A 237 7.32 -9.32 -1.95
CA GLU A 237 7.39 -10.22 -0.80
C GLU A 237 7.77 -9.47 0.49
N GLU A 238 8.82 -8.65 0.45
CA GLU A 238 9.24 -7.85 1.60
C GLU A 238 8.25 -6.71 1.88
N ALA A 239 7.65 -6.11 0.84
CA ALA A 239 6.62 -5.10 0.98
C ALA A 239 5.40 -5.63 1.76
N GLY A 240 4.98 -6.88 1.50
CA GLY A 240 3.90 -7.54 2.24
C GLY A 240 4.23 -7.73 3.73
N VAL A 241 5.46 -8.18 4.04
CA VAL A 241 5.93 -8.34 5.42
C VAL A 241 5.99 -6.99 6.16
N VAL A 242 6.53 -5.95 5.52
CA VAL A 242 6.58 -4.59 6.09
C VAL A 242 5.18 -4.04 6.30
N ALA A 243 4.26 -4.24 5.36
CA ALA A 243 2.89 -3.78 5.48
C ALA A 243 2.20 -4.40 6.71
N GLN A 244 2.38 -5.70 6.93
CA GLN A 244 1.89 -6.37 8.14
C GLN A 244 2.54 -5.79 9.41
N ALA A 245 3.87 -5.77 9.47
CA ALA A 245 4.60 -5.33 10.65
C ALA A 245 4.25 -3.88 11.02
N ARG A 246 4.42 -2.96 10.07
CA ARG A 246 4.17 -1.52 10.26
C ARG A 246 2.72 -1.24 10.70
N SER A 247 1.74 -1.95 10.13
CA SER A 247 0.33 -1.73 10.50
C SER A 247 0.03 -2.11 11.94
N VAL A 248 0.56 -3.24 12.43
CA VAL A 248 0.36 -3.71 13.81
C VAL A 248 1.16 -2.84 14.79
N LEU A 249 2.40 -2.48 14.46
CA LEU A 249 3.21 -1.56 15.26
C LEU A 249 2.56 -0.17 15.38
N ALA A 250 2.03 0.36 14.28
CA ALA A 250 1.30 1.63 14.26
C ALA A 250 0.00 1.57 15.07
N TRP A 251 -0.65 0.41 15.13
CA TRP A 251 -1.78 0.21 16.02
C TRP A 251 -1.34 0.25 17.48
N HIS A 252 -0.25 -0.43 17.84
CA HIS A 252 0.27 -0.37 19.21
C HIS A 252 0.67 1.03 19.66
N SER A 253 1.27 1.85 18.78
CA SER A 253 1.65 3.22 19.14
C SER A 253 0.47 4.15 19.41
N ARG A 254 -0.70 3.88 18.81
CA ARG A 254 -1.90 4.73 18.95
C ARG A 254 -2.95 4.19 19.93
N TYR A 255 -2.92 2.90 20.26
CA TYR A 255 -3.96 2.21 21.03
C TYR A 255 -3.45 1.66 22.37
N SER A 256 -2.63 2.44 23.09
CA SER A 256 -2.10 2.05 24.40
C SER A 256 -3.16 1.93 25.52
N PHE A 257 -4.32 2.58 25.35
CA PHE A 257 -5.41 2.60 26.32
C PHE A 257 -6.68 1.94 25.77
N CYS A 258 -7.52 1.42 26.67
CA CYS A 258 -8.77 0.75 26.33
C CYS A 258 -9.80 1.77 25.80
N PRO A 259 -10.32 1.59 24.58
CA PRO A 259 -11.34 2.48 24.03
C PRO A 259 -12.68 2.47 24.80
N THR A 260 -12.93 1.44 25.62
CA THR A 260 -14.19 1.28 26.37
C THR A 260 -14.19 1.99 27.71
N CYS A 261 -13.06 1.98 28.43
CA CYS A 261 -12.99 2.49 29.81
C CYS A 261 -11.80 3.42 30.08
N GLY A 262 -10.92 3.66 29.11
CA GLY A 262 -9.73 4.52 29.25
C GLY A 262 -8.56 3.92 30.03
N SER A 263 -8.72 2.75 30.67
CA SER A 263 -7.64 2.08 31.43
C SER A 263 -6.52 1.58 30.52
N SER A 264 -5.33 1.40 31.07
CA SER A 264 -4.18 0.81 30.36
C SER A 264 -4.48 -0.62 29.86
N THR A 265 -3.77 -1.02 28.81
CA THR A 265 -3.92 -2.33 28.18
C THR A 265 -2.58 -3.04 28.08
N ASN A 266 -2.60 -4.38 28.16
CA ASN A 266 -1.43 -5.24 27.92
C ASN A 266 -1.53 -5.93 26.55
N MET A 267 -0.39 -6.26 25.94
CA MET A 267 -0.32 -7.00 24.69
C MET A 267 -0.47 -8.51 24.93
N GLU A 268 -1.18 -9.18 24.03
CA GLU A 268 -1.40 -10.63 24.00
C GLU A 268 -1.33 -11.14 22.54
N ASP A 269 -1.45 -12.45 22.37
CA ASP A 269 -1.51 -13.13 21.06
C ASP A 269 -0.37 -12.72 20.12
N GLY A 270 0.88 -12.75 20.59
CA GLY A 270 2.05 -12.37 19.80
C GLY A 270 1.99 -10.96 19.21
N GLY A 271 1.26 -10.04 19.86
CA GLY A 271 1.08 -8.65 19.40
C GLY A 271 -0.23 -8.39 18.64
N TYR A 272 -1.09 -9.39 18.42
CA TYR A 272 -2.35 -9.21 17.68
C TYR A 272 -3.55 -8.94 18.57
N LYS A 273 -3.33 -8.77 19.87
CA LYS A 273 -4.40 -8.48 20.81
C LYS A 273 -3.92 -7.53 21.90
N ARG A 274 -4.83 -6.66 22.35
CA ARG A 274 -4.65 -5.84 23.55
C ARG A 274 -5.77 -6.13 24.54
N ARG A 275 -5.40 -6.56 25.74
CA ARG A 275 -6.33 -6.87 26.83
C ARG A 275 -6.36 -5.72 27.82
N CYS A 276 -7.55 -5.28 28.21
CA CYS A 276 -7.73 -4.27 29.24
C CYS A 276 -7.24 -4.79 30.61
N LEU A 277 -6.55 -3.95 31.37
CA LEU A 277 -6.11 -4.28 32.73
C LEU A 277 -7.22 -4.13 33.78
N ASN A 278 -8.30 -3.41 33.46
CA ASN A 278 -9.45 -3.30 34.35
C ASN A 278 -10.33 -4.56 34.23
N SER A 279 -10.39 -5.34 35.32
CA SER A 279 -11.13 -6.60 35.42
C SER A 279 -12.64 -6.47 35.16
N ASP A 280 -13.23 -5.31 35.46
CA ASP A 280 -14.67 -5.08 35.32
C ASP A 280 -15.06 -4.57 33.93
N CYS A 281 -14.08 -4.31 33.06
CA CYS A 281 -14.32 -3.73 31.76
C CYS A 281 -15.17 -4.64 30.86
N ARG A 282 -16.17 -4.05 30.19
CA ARG A 282 -17.02 -4.74 29.22
C ARG A 282 -16.23 -5.36 28.06
N SER A 283 -15.07 -4.79 27.71
CA SER A 283 -14.21 -5.34 26.65
C SER A 283 -13.67 -6.74 26.97
N LEU A 284 -13.66 -7.14 28.25
CA LEU A 284 -13.24 -8.49 28.68
C LEU A 284 -14.38 -9.51 28.63
N LYS A 285 -15.63 -9.06 28.46
CA LYS A 285 -16.82 -9.90 28.45
C LYS A 285 -17.23 -10.19 27.01
N GLY A 286 -16.70 -11.28 26.45
CA GLY A 286 -16.90 -11.68 25.05
C GLY A 286 -15.81 -11.17 24.11
N VAL A 287 -16.09 -11.23 22.80
CA VAL A 287 -15.14 -10.83 21.74
C VAL A 287 -15.52 -9.47 21.19
N HIS A 288 -14.64 -8.48 21.38
CA HIS A 288 -14.86 -7.10 20.93
C HIS A 288 -13.72 -6.65 20.01
N ASN A 289 -14.06 -5.91 18.96
CA ASN A 289 -13.08 -5.37 18.01
C ASN A 289 -12.08 -4.39 18.66
N THR A 290 -12.41 -3.83 19.83
CA THR A 290 -11.54 -2.95 20.61
C THR A 290 -10.23 -3.61 21.03
N CYS A 291 -10.19 -4.95 21.04
CA CYS A 291 -9.03 -5.73 21.44
C CYS A 291 -8.08 -6.05 20.28
N TYR A 292 -8.45 -5.78 19.02
CA TYR A 292 -7.73 -6.26 17.84
C TYR A 292 -7.23 -5.12 16.92
N PRO A 293 -6.19 -5.37 16.09
CA PRO A 293 -5.70 -4.42 15.11
C PRO A 293 -6.81 -3.93 14.16
N ARG A 294 -6.78 -2.64 13.83
CA ARG A 294 -7.72 -2.05 12.87
C ARG A 294 -7.21 -2.15 11.45
N VAL A 295 -8.12 -2.46 10.52
CA VAL A 295 -7.90 -2.37 9.07
C VAL A 295 -8.89 -1.36 8.50
N GLY A 296 -8.37 -0.29 7.89
CA GLY A 296 -9.20 0.69 7.18
C GLY A 296 -9.35 0.28 5.72
N ALA A 297 -10.57 -0.08 5.31
CA ALA A 297 -10.85 -0.39 3.91
C ALA A 297 -10.88 0.90 3.07
N VAL A 298 -10.05 0.96 2.03
CA VAL A 298 -9.98 2.10 1.10
C VAL A 298 -10.26 1.61 -0.31
N LEU A 299 -11.16 2.29 -1.02
CA LEU A 299 -11.46 2.02 -2.43
C LEU A 299 -10.77 3.08 -3.29
N LEU A 300 -9.81 2.64 -4.11
CA LEU A 300 -9.21 3.47 -5.15
C LEU A 300 -9.93 3.20 -6.47
N ARG A 301 -10.61 4.21 -7.01
CA ARG A 301 -11.35 4.10 -8.26
C ARG A 301 -10.71 4.98 -9.33
N GLY A 302 -10.16 4.36 -10.37
CA GLY A 302 -9.84 5.06 -11.61
C GLY A 302 -11.14 5.50 -12.30
N ARG A 303 -11.30 6.81 -12.52
CA ARG A 303 -12.37 7.33 -13.38
C ARG A 303 -11.84 7.40 -14.81
N ARG A 304 -12.42 6.58 -15.70
CA ARG A 304 -12.32 6.83 -17.13
C ARG A 304 -13.39 7.86 -17.49
N GLY A 305 -13.01 8.93 -18.20
CA GLY A 305 -13.97 9.88 -18.75
C GLY A 305 -14.95 9.16 -19.68
N ARG A 306 -16.22 9.58 -19.69
CA ARG A 306 -17.12 9.26 -20.80
C ARG A 306 -16.86 10.30 -21.89
N SER A 307 -16.37 9.86 -23.04
CA SER A 307 -16.33 10.67 -24.25
C SER A 307 -17.76 10.95 -24.71
N GLY A 308 -18.20 12.21 -24.59
CA GLY A 308 -19.19 12.79 -25.49
C GLY A 308 -18.46 13.36 -26.72
N PRO A 309 -19.13 13.54 -27.87
CA PRO A 309 -18.50 14.15 -29.02
C PRO A 309 -18.19 15.62 -28.69
N ALA A 310 -16.91 15.97 -28.70
CA ALA A 310 -16.35 17.28 -28.34
C ALA A 310 -16.10 17.53 -26.84
N GLU A 311 -15.08 16.88 -26.27
CA GLU A 311 -14.11 17.48 -25.34
C GLU A 311 -13.01 16.42 -25.05
N GLY A 312 -11.74 16.84 -25.05
CA GLY A 312 -10.56 15.96 -24.97
C GLY A 312 -10.50 15.10 -23.69
N GLU A 313 -9.73 14.02 -23.75
CA GLU A 313 -9.51 13.10 -22.62
C GLU A 313 -8.80 13.82 -21.45
N GLU A 314 -9.57 14.30 -20.47
CA GLU A 314 -9.02 14.65 -19.16
C GLU A 314 -9.27 13.50 -18.18
N GLY A 315 -8.20 12.76 -17.85
CA GLY A 315 -8.18 11.90 -16.67
C GLY A 315 -8.34 12.76 -15.42
N GLY A 316 -9.50 12.67 -14.75
CA GLY A 316 -9.77 13.45 -13.54
C GLY A 316 -8.94 12.95 -12.35
N GLY A 317 -7.75 13.51 -12.15
CA GLY A 317 -6.95 13.38 -10.93
C GLY A 317 -7.30 14.49 -9.93
N GLY A 318 -7.61 14.12 -8.68
CA GLY A 318 -7.79 15.08 -7.60
C GLY A 318 -6.54 15.14 -6.74
N GLU A 319 -5.79 16.23 -6.79
CA GLU A 319 -4.65 16.45 -5.90
C GLU A 319 -5.12 17.08 -4.58
N ARG A 320 -4.67 16.52 -3.45
CA ARG A 320 -4.83 17.22 -2.16
C ARG A 320 -3.73 18.26 -2.08
N ARG A 321 -4.10 19.52 -1.85
CA ARG A 321 -3.11 20.55 -1.52
C ARG A 321 -2.45 20.19 -0.20
N ASP A 322 -1.13 20.15 -0.17
CA ASP A 322 -0.39 20.07 1.08
C ASP A 322 -0.70 21.32 1.91
N PRO A 323 -0.93 21.19 3.23
CA PRO A 323 -1.02 22.36 4.09
C PRO A 323 0.32 23.08 4.03
N ALA A 324 0.32 24.32 3.54
CA ALA A 324 1.50 25.17 3.54
C ALA A 324 2.03 25.27 4.98
N GLU A 325 3.31 24.94 5.16
CA GLU A 325 4.00 25.21 6.42
C GLU A 325 4.02 26.73 6.63
N GLY A 326 3.17 27.22 7.54
CA GLY A 326 3.23 28.60 8.01
C GLY A 326 2.08 29.52 7.57
N GLU A 327 0.82 29.17 7.85
CA GLU A 327 -0.21 30.19 8.07
C GLU A 327 -1.06 29.85 9.30
N GLU A 328 -0.77 30.52 10.43
CA GLU A 328 -1.76 30.73 11.49
C GLU A 328 -2.87 31.62 10.93
N GLY A 329 -3.92 31.01 10.39
CA GLY A 329 -5.08 31.72 9.87
C GLY A 329 -6.35 30.90 10.03
N GLY A 330 -7.24 31.35 10.91
CA GLY A 330 -8.53 30.70 11.18
C GLY A 330 -9.38 30.55 9.92
N GLY A 331 -9.41 29.33 9.36
CA GLY A 331 -10.26 28.97 8.23
C GLY A 331 -11.52 28.23 8.69
N ALA A 332 -12.63 28.96 8.81
CA ALA A 332 -13.95 28.35 8.98
C ALA A 332 -14.31 27.53 7.73
N VAL A 333 -14.56 26.22 7.92
CA VAL A 333 -15.07 25.36 6.85
C VAL A 333 -16.54 25.69 6.61
N LEU A 334 -16.81 26.47 5.55
CA LEU A 334 -18.16 26.76 5.10
C LEU A 334 -18.73 25.52 4.38
N LEU A 335 -19.45 24.67 5.12
CA LEU A 335 -20.23 23.59 4.53
C LEU A 335 -21.40 24.19 3.73
N ARG A 336 -21.24 24.31 2.40
CA ARG A 336 -22.36 24.57 1.49
C ARG A 336 -23.26 23.33 1.47
N GLY A 337 -24.28 23.31 2.33
CA GLY A 337 -25.39 22.38 2.24
C GLY A 337 -26.15 22.58 0.93
N ARG A 338 -26.22 21.54 0.10
CA ARG A 338 -27.16 21.47 -1.03
C ARG A 338 -28.58 21.50 -0.45
N ARG A 339 -29.34 22.56 -0.75
CA ARG A 339 -30.78 22.65 -0.44
C ARG A 339 -31.51 21.51 -1.17
N GLY A 340 -32.08 20.58 -0.41
CA GLY A 340 -33.15 19.71 -0.90
C GLY A 340 -34.41 20.54 -1.14
N ARG A 341 -35.14 20.21 -2.21
CA ARG A 341 -36.46 20.80 -2.49
C ARG A 341 -37.43 20.43 -1.35
N SER A 342 -37.95 21.42 -0.66
CA SER A 342 -39.08 21.28 0.27
C SER A 342 -40.39 21.59 -0.46
N GLY A 343 -41.30 20.62 -0.50
CA GLY A 343 -42.74 20.89 -0.64
C GLY A 343 -43.33 21.30 0.72
N PRO A 344 -44.50 21.95 0.77
CA PRO A 344 -45.06 22.46 2.00
C PRO A 344 -45.74 21.34 2.80
N ALA A 345 -45.42 21.24 4.08
CA ALA A 345 -46.19 20.50 5.06
C ALA A 345 -46.48 21.45 6.23
N GLU A 346 -47.74 21.47 6.61
CA GLU A 346 -48.39 22.35 7.57
C GLU A 346 -47.86 22.12 8.99
N GLY A 347 -48.00 23.15 9.83
CA GLY A 347 -47.31 23.27 11.11
C GLY A 347 -47.96 22.49 12.26
N GLU A 348 -47.21 22.43 13.37
CA GLU A 348 -47.75 22.49 14.73
C GLU A 348 -46.61 22.80 15.73
N GLU A 349 -46.97 23.55 16.76
CA GLU A 349 -46.13 24.16 17.79
C GLU A 349 -45.62 23.16 18.85
N GLY A 350 -44.53 23.49 19.54
CA GLY A 350 -44.14 22.81 20.78
C GLY A 350 -42.70 23.08 21.20
N GLY A 351 -42.50 23.84 22.27
CA GLY A 351 -41.22 24.43 22.66
C GLY A 351 -40.22 23.52 23.41
N GLY A 352 -39.02 24.06 23.68
CA GLY A 352 -38.02 23.37 24.49
C GLY A 352 -36.57 23.88 24.42
N GLY A 353 -36.32 25.09 24.93
CA GLY A 353 -35.05 25.66 25.43
C GLY A 353 -33.67 25.14 24.97
N GLU A 354 -32.93 25.98 24.22
CA GLU A 354 -31.47 25.90 24.10
C GLU A 354 -30.78 26.82 25.13
N ARG A 355 -29.98 26.23 26.04
CA ARG A 355 -29.01 26.96 26.87
C ARG A 355 -27.66 27.03 26.15
N ARG A 356 -27.27 28.23 25.71
CA ARG A 356 -25.90 28.61 25.34
C ARG A 356 -24.99 28.52 26.58
N ILE A 357 -23.90 27.76 26.49
CA ILE A 357 -22.76 27.88 27.40
C ILE A 357 -21.53 28.28 26.58
N LEU A 358 -21.14 29.54 26.71
CA LEU A 358 -19.86 30.10 26.31
C LEU A 358 -18.78 29.65 27.29
N LEU A 359 -17.66 29.11 26.79
CA LEU A 359 -16.42 29.03 27.55
C LEU A 359 -15.36 29.91 26.88
N ARG A 360 -15.07 31.04 27.55
CA ARG A 360 -13.96 31.97 27.28
C ARG A 360 -12.66 31.35 27.82
N GLY A 361 -11.66 31.15 26.96
CA GLY A 361 -10.29 30.89 27.38
C GLY A 361 -9.52 32.20 27.59
N ARG A 362 -9.04 32.43 28.82
CA ARG A 362 -8.11 33.51 29.19
C ARG A 362 -6.75 33.27 28.52
N ARG A 363 -6.18 34.31 27.89
CA ARG A 363 -4.75 34.40 27.56
C ARG A 363 -4.01 34.94 28.79
N GLY A 364 -2.98 34.20 29.23
CA GLY A 364 -2.00 34.68 30.20
C GLY A 364 -0.93 35.50 29.49
N GLU A 365 -0.59 36.62 30.09
CA GLU A 365 0.54 37.48 29.78
C GLU A 365 1.83 36.82 30.26
N GLU A 366 2.89 36.82 29.45
CA GLU A 366 4.26 36.80 29.95
C GLU A 366 5.03 37.92 29.27
N GLY A 367 5.45 38.87 30.11
CA GLY A 367 6.29 40.00 29.77
C GLY A 367 7.77 39.68 29.93
N SER A 368 8.54 40.50 29.24
CA SER A 368 9.99 40.62 29.25
C SER A 368 10.62 40.70 30.65
N CYS A 369 11.68 39.93 30.87
CA CYS A 369 12.98 40.38 31.40
C CYS A 369 14.03 39.27 31.29
#